data_AF-A0A453G4I2-F1
#
_entry.id   AF-A0A453G4I2-F1
#
_cell.length_a   1.000
_cell.length_b   1.000
_cell.length_c   1.000
_cell.angle_alpha   90.00
_cell.angle_beta   90.00
_cell.angle_gamma   90.00
#
_symmetry.space_group_name_H-M   'P 1'
#
loop_
_entity.id
_entity.type
_entity.pdbx_description
1 polymer ?
#
loop_
_entity_poly.entity_id
_entity_poly.type
_entity_poly.pdbx_seq_one_letter_code
_entity_poly.pdbx_strand_id
1 'polypeptide(L)'
;DYLLSYGVLTMSIAPRERHGADVQFALERGLPAMIGALGARRLPYPSRSFDMVHCADCHVSWTAHDGLYMLEIDRLLRPGGYWVMSSPPISWKSPYKGPNKTIENLDGEQLAMEDTANKLCWEKVSDKGTLSVWRKPINHLHCAQEAEFLRSPPLCTEDDPDTAW
;
A
#
# COMPACT_ATOMS: atom_id res chain seq x y z
N ASP A 1 14.52 -1.72 -18.64
CA ASP A 1 13.53 -1.55 -17.56
C ASP A 1 12.24 -0.99 -18.16
N TYR A 2 11.11 -1.70 -18.07
CA TYR A 2 9.89 -1.38 -18.84
C TYR A 2 9.25 -0.07 -18.38
N LEU A 3 9.14 0.15 -17.07
CA LEU A 3 8.53 1.38 -16.54
C LEU A 3 9.39 2.62 -16.82
N LEU A 4 10.71 2.46 -16.83
CA LEU A 4 11.63 3.55 -17.15
C LEU A 4 11.45 4.06 -18.59
N SER A 5 11.07 3.20 -19.55
CA SER A 5 10.77 3.65 -20.92
C SER A 5 9.50 4.51 -21.01
N TYR A 6 8.64 4.47 -19.99
CA TYR A 6 7.50 5.38 -19.82
C TYR A 6 7.84 6.59 -18.92
N GLY A 7 9.11 6.81 -18.58
CA GLY A 7 9.53 7.90 -17.70
C GLY A 7 9.21 7.67 -16.22
N VAL A 8 8.90 6.43 -15.82
CA VAL A 8 8.61 6.08 -14.42
C VAL A 8 9.85 5.49 -13.77
N LEU A 9 10.39 6.18 -12.77
CA LEU A 9 11.49 5.67 -11.94
C LEU A 9 10.90 4.89 -10.76
N THR A 10 11.38 3.66 -10.57
CA THR A 10 10.94 2.79 -9.47
C THR A 10 11.99 2.70 -8.37
N MET A 11 11.53 2.45 -7.14
CA MET A 11 12.37 2.15 -5.98
C MET A 11 11.80 0.90 -5.30
N SER A 12 12.60 -0.15 -5.19
CA SER A 12 12.19 -1.38 -4.51
C SER A 12 12.57 -1.36 -3.04
N ILE A 13 11.65 -1.76 -2.17
CA ILE A 13 11.87 -1.84 -0.72
C ILE A 13 11.55 -3.26 -0.28
N ALA A 14 12.54 -3.95 0.27
CA ALA A 14 12.38 -5.33 0.72
C ALA A 14 13.12 -5.56 2.06
N PRO A 15 12.64 -6.49 2.90
CA PRO A 15 13.34 -6.85 4.12
C PRO A 15 14.68 -7.51 3.78
N ARG A 16 15.59 -7.55 4.77
CA ARG A 16 16.81 -8.33 4.63
C ARG A 16 16.48 -9.81 4.72
N GLU A 17 16.57 -10.53 3.60
CA GLU A 17 16.39 -11.97 3.57
C GLU A 17 17.69 -12.74 3.81
N ARG A 18 17.57 -13.96 4.36
CA ARG A 18 18.70 -14.86 4.60
C ARG A 18 19.05 -15.74 3.40
N HIS A 19 18.10 -15.98 2.51
CA HIS A 19 18.22 -16.93 1.39
C HIS A 19 18.17 -16.25 0.01
N GLY A 20 17.89 -14.95 -0.03
CA GLY A 20 17.84 -14.12 -1.23
C GLY A 20 18.40 -12.74 -0.91
N ALA A 21 18.94 -12.07 -1.91
CA ALA A 21 19.48 -10.73 -1.76
C ALA A 21 18.79 -9.80 -2.77
N ASP A 22 17.46 -9.72 -2.73
CA ASP A 22 16.66 -8.98 -3.72
C ASP A 22 17.12 -7.54 -3.90
N VAL A 23 17.35 -6.86 -2.77
CA VAL A 23 17.89 -5.49 -2.75
C VAL A 23 19.28 -5.45 -3.38
N GLN A 24 20.17 -6.38 -3.02
CA GLN A 24 21.52 -6.43 -3.57
C GLN A 24 21.51 -6.68 -5.08
N PHE A 25 20.67 -7.61 -5.54
CA PHE A 25 20.54 -7.98 -6.94
C PHE A 25 19.99 -6.83 -7.78
N ALA A 26 19.02 -6.08 -7.24
CA ALA A 26 18.51 -4.85 -7.86
C ALA A 26 19.61 -3.79 -7.96
N LEU A 27 20.36 -3.55 -6.88
CA LEU A 27 21.48 -2.61 -6.86
C LEU A 27 22.59 -3.00 -7.84
N GLU A 28 22.95 -4.29 -7.94
CA GLU A 28 23.92 -4.80 -8.92
C GLU A 28 23.49 -4.60 -10.37
N ARG A 29 22.18 -4.45 -10.62
CA ARG A 29 21.60 -4.13 -11.92
C ARG A 29 21.40 -2.63 -12.15
N GLY A 30 21.83 -1.79 -11.21
CA GLY A 30 21.66 -0.34 -11.27
C GLY A 30 20.23 0.12 -11.04
N LEU A 31 19.37 -0.71 -10.46
CA LEU A 31 18.00 -0.35 -10.10
C LEU A 31 17.98 0.22 -8.67
N PRO A 32 17.24 1.31 -8.42
CA PRO A 32 17.10 1.82 -7.06
C PRO A 32 16.40 0.79 -6.16
N ALA A 33 17.07 0.41 -5.07
CA ALA A 33 16.50 -0.46 -4.06
C ALA A 33 17.06 -0.14 -2.67
N MET A 34 16.31 -0.46 -1.63
CA MET A 34 16.75 -0.32 -0.25
C MET A 34 16.22 -1.43 0.65
N ILE A 35 16.95 -1.70 1.73
CA ILE A 35 16.50 -2.58 2.79
C ILE A 35 15.49 -1.82 3.66
N GLY A 36 14.28 -2.35 3.77
CA GLY A 36 13.22 -1.78 4.60
C GLY A 36 12.09 -2.77 4.85
N ALA A 37 11.48 -2.68 6.03
CA ALA A 37 10.33 -3.51 6.39
C ALA A 37 9.29 -2.63 7.07
N LEU A 38 8.15 -2.42 6.40
CA LEU A 38 7.08 -1.51 6.83
C LEU A 38 6.56 -1.86 8.24
N GLY A 39 6.57 -3.16 8.60
CA GLY A 39 6.19 -3.64 9.93
C GLY A 39 7.24 -3.49 11.04
N ALA A 40 8.46 -3.09 10.71
CA ALA A 40 9.54 -2.93 11.69
C ALA A 40 9.88 -1.47 11.96
N ARG A 41 9.89 -0.64 10.90
CA ARG A 41 10.24 0.79 10.97
C ARG A 41 9.49 1.56 9.89
N ARG A 42 9.17 2.81 10.22
CA ARG A 42 8.67 3.81 9.26
C ARG A 42 9.62 3.94 8.08
N LEU A 43 9.05 4.14 6.88
CA LEU A 43 9.89 4.33 5.70
C LEU A 43 10.56 5.71 5.76
N PRO A 44 11.86 5.81 5.42
CA PRO A 44 12.66 7.03 5.61
C PRO A 44 12.44 8.04 4.47
N TYR A 45 11.20 8.17 4.01
CA TYR A 45 10.80 9.11 2.98
C TYR A 45 9.85 10.13 3.59
N PRO A 46 9.98 11.43 3.23
CA PRO A 46 9.01 12.44 3.63
C PRO A 46 7.65 12.17 3.01
N SER A 47 6.63 12.82 3.52
CA SER A 47 5.30 12.75 2.95
C SER A 47 5.31 13.13 1.46
N ARG A 48 4.37 12.58 0.68
CA ARG A 48 4.19 12.91 -0.74
C ARG A 48 5.44 12.66 -1.61
N SER A 49 6.23 11.65 -1.26
CA SER A 49 7.43 11.25 -2.01
C SER A 49 7.12 10.43 -3.26
N PHE A 50 5.98 9.73 -3.30
CA PHE A 50 5.66 8.78 -4.36
C PHE A 50 4.33 9.09 -5.05
N ASP A 51 4.28 8.90 -6.36
CA ASP A 51 3.04 8.96 -7.15
C ASP A 51 2.28 7.62 -7.12
N MET A 52 2.99 6.51 -6.85
CA MET A 52 2.43 5.17 -6.77
C MET A 52 3.19 4.29 -5.77
N VAL A 53 2.46 3.48 -5.01
CA VAL A 53 3.00 2.39 -4.20
C VAL A 53 2.41 1.08 -4.71
N HIS A 54 3.26 0.13 -5.06
CA HIS A 54 2.86 -1.19 -5.53
C HIS A 54 3.34 -2.27 -4.56
N CYS A 55 2.45 -3.17 -4.18
CA CYS A 55 2.76 -4.38 -3.45
C CYS A 55 2.37 -5.60 -4.30
N ALA A 56 3.34 -6.46 -4.58
CA ALA A 56 3.13 -7.77 -5.17
C ALA A 56 3.34 -8.85 -4.11
N ASP A 57 2.26 -9.50 -3.69
CA ASP A 57 2.27 -10.56 -2.66
C ASP A 57 3.18 -10.26 -1.45
N CYS A 58 3.20 -9.01 -0.98
CA CYS A 58 4.18 -8.54 0.00
C CYS A 58 3.94 -9.05 1.44
N HIS A 59 2.91 -9.87 1.66
CA HIS A 59 2.53 -10.43 2.97
C HIS A 59 2.46 -9.42 4.13
N VAL A 60 2.19 -8.15 3.83
CA VAL A 60 1.97 -7.11 4.84
C VAL A 60 0.55 -7.25 5.38
N SER A 61 0.40 -7.30 6.70
CA SER A 61 -0.90 -7.24 7.35
C SER A 61 -1.41 -5.80 7.36
N TRP A 62 -1.91 -5.32 6.21
CA TRP A 62 -2.20 -3.91 5.93
C TRP A 62 -3.13 -3.23 6.95
N THR A 63 -4.05 -3.99 7.52
CA THR A 63 -5.07 -3.51 8.47
C THR A 63 -4.65 -3.66 9.93
N ALA A 64 -3.47 -4.22 10.21
CA ALA A 64 -2.94 -4.31 11.56
C ALA A 64 -2.67 -2.92 12.16
N HIS A 65 -2.65 -2.85 13.50
CA HIS A 65 -2.44 -1.62 14.26
C HIS A 65 -3.39 -0.50 13.81
N ASP A 66 -4.68 -0.83 13.69
CA ASP A 66 -5.73 0.10 13.25
C ASP A 66 -5.46 0.74 11.87
N GLY A 67 -4.84 -0.01 10.96
CA GLY A 67 -4.54 0.44 9.60
C GLY A 67 -3.28 1.31 9.47
N LEU A 68 -2.39 1.29 10.47
CA LEU A 68 -1.15 2.08 10.50
C LEU A 68 -0.34 1.99 9.20
N TYR A 69 -0.26 0.81 8.58
CA TYR A 69 0.51 0.63 7.35
C TYR A 69 -0.16 1.29 6.15
N MET A 70 -1.49 1.27 6.07
CA MET A 70 -2.21 2.02 5.03
C MET A 70 -2.12 3.52 5.25
N LEU A 71 -2.09 3.98 6.51
CA LEU A 71 -1.81 5.39 6.86
C LEU A 71 -0.41 5.82 6.43
N GLU A 72 0.60 4.96 6.62
CA GLU A 72 1.96 5.24 6.15
C GLU A 72 2.01 5.32 4.62
N ILE A 73 1.25 4.49 3.90
CA ILE A 73 1.10 4.63 2.44
C ILE A 73 0.36 5.92 2.07
N ASP A 74 -0.69 6.31 2.80
CA ASP A 74 -1.36 7.59 2.58
C ASP A 74 -0.36 8.74 2.71
N ARG A 75 0.43 8.78 3.79
CA ARG A 75 1.44 9.80 4.01
C ARG A 75 2.43 9.89 2.84
N LEU A 76 2.93 8.74 2.38
CA LEU A 76 3.93 8.66 1.32
C LEU A 76 3.38 9.06 -0.06
N LEU A 77 2.10 8.79 -0.32
CA LEU A 77 1.46 9.10 -1.60
C LEU A 77 1.16 10.59 -1.74
N ARG A 78 1.49 11.11 -2.91
CA ARG A 78 1.05 12.44 -3.36
C ARG A 78 -0.48 12.48 -3.48
N PRO A 79 -1.10 13.67 -3.34
CA PRO A 79 -2.51 13.87 -3.70
C PRO A 79 -2.86 13.24 -5.05
N GLY A 80 -3.88 12.37 -5.08
CA GLY A 80 -4.26 11.68 -6.32
C GLY A 80 -3.41 10.47 -6.70
N GLY A 81 -2.40 10.11 -5.89
CA GLY A 81 -1.51 8.97 -6.11
C GLY A 81 -2.21 7.61 -5.95
N TYR A 82 -1.52 6.56 -6.37
CA TYR A 82 -2.11 5.22 -6.50
C TYR A 82 -1.50 4.20 -5.55
N TRP A 83 -2.37 3.42 -4.90
CA TRP A 83 -1.96 2.19 -4.24
C TRP A 83 -2.40 1.00 -5.08
N VAL A 84 -1.45 0.13 -5.41
CA VAL A 84 -1.67 -1.01 -6.30
C VAL A 84 -1.33 -2.28 -5.54
N MET A 85 -2.27 -3.21 -5.46
CA MET A 85 -2.02 -4.56 -4.98
C MET A 85 -2.16 -5.56 -6.11
N SER A 86 -1.14 -6.38 -6.28
CA SER A 86 -1.18 -7.57 -7.11
C SER A 86 -0.96 -8.81 -6.25
N SER A 87 -2.02 -9.57 -6.01
CA SER A 87 -1.98 -10.82 -5.24
C SER A 87 -2.43 -12.00 -6.10
N PRO A 88 -1.98 -13.24 -5.82
CA PRO A 88 -2.53 -14.42 -6.49
C PRO A 88 -4.06 -14.40 -6.41
N PRO A 89 -4.76 -14.95 -7.43
CA PRO A 89 -6.15 -14.63 -7.65
C PRO A 89 -7.00 -14.84 -6.41
N ILE A 90 -7.79 -13.81 -6.10
CA ILE A 90 -8.79 -13.81 -5.04
C ILE A 90 -9.67 -15.04 -5.25
N SER A 91 -9.77 -15.91 -4.24
CA SER A 91 -10.30 -17.27 -4.37
C SER A 91 -11.76 -17.36 -4.86
N TRP A 92 -12.54 -16.29 -4.78
CA TRP A 92 -13.88 -16.27 -5.35
C TRP A 92 -13.91 -16.12 -6.88
N LYS A 93 -12.82 -15.64 -7.52
CA LYS A 93 -12.68 -15.48 -8.98
C LYS A 93 -11.68 -16.44 -9.63
N SER A 94 -10.87 -17.20 -8.89
CA SER A 94 -9.99 -18.22 -9.50
C SER A 94 -9.54 -19.33 -8.54
N PRO A 95 -9.19 -20.53 -9.05
CA PRO A 95 -9.00 -21.75 -8.26
C PRO A 95 -7.65 -21.87 -7.52
N TYR A 96 -6.79 -20.85 -7.55
CA TYR A 96 -5.42 -20.97 -7.04
C TYR A 96 -5.38 -20.84 -5.51
N LYS A 97 -4.94 -21.91 -4.82
CA LYS A 97 -4.80 -21.98 -3.37
C LYS A 97 -3.32 -21.95 -3.01
N GLY A 98 -2.87 -20.91 -2.31
CA GLY A 98 -1.59 -20.95 -1.60
C GLY A 98 -1.68 -21.97 -0.45
N PRO A 99 -0.57 -22.68 -0.14
CA PRO A 99 -0.55 -23.55 1.04
C PRO A 99 -0.69 -22.65 2.27
N ASN A 100 -1.76 -22.83 3.05
CA ASN A 100 -2.08 -22.14 4.33
C ASN A 100 -3.07 -20.97 4.32
N LYS A 101 -3.80 -20.66 3.22
CA LYS A 101 -4.88 -19.65 3.26
C LYS A 101 -6.27 -20.27 3.04
N THR A 102 -7.18 -20.11 4.01
CA THR A 102 -8.61 -20.46 3.89
C THR A 102 -9.37 -19.33 3.18
N ILE A 103 -10.44 -19.68 2.46
CA ILE A 103 -11.27 -18.73 1.68
C ILE A 103 -11.81 -17.60 2.58
N GLU A 104 -12.32 -17.95 3.77
CA GLU A 104 -12.86 -16.99 4.74
C GLU A 104 -11.82 -15.97 5.25
N ASN A 105 -10.55 -16.37 5.40
CA ASN A 105 -9.50 -15.47 5.87
C ASN A 105 -9.08 -14.47 4.79
N LEU A 106 -9.03 -14.92 3.52
CA LEU A 106 -8.73 -14.06 2.37
C LEU A 106 -9.82 -13.02 2.15
N ASP A 107 -11.08 -13.43 2.27
CA ASP A 107 -12.22 -12.54 2.13
C ASP A 107 -12.26 -11.53 3.29
N GLY A 108 -11.93 -11.96 4.52
CA GLY A 108 -11.84 -11.08 5.69
C GLY A 108 -10.74 -10.02 5.61
N GLU A 109 -9.52 -10.39 5.21
CA GLU A 109 -8.42 -9.44 5.05
C GLU A 109 -8.72 -8.40 3.96
N GLN A 110 -9.28 -8.85 2.82
CA GLN A 110 -9.65 -7.97 1.71
C GLN A 110 -10.77 -7.01 2.11
N LEU A 111 -11.82 -7.49 2.78
CA LEU A 111 -12.92 -6.65 3.27
C LEU A 111 -12.42 -5.62 4.28
N ALA A 112 -11.51 -6.01 5.18
CA ALA A 112 -10.92 -5.08 6.15
C ALA A 112 -10.07 -4.01 5.46
N MET A 113 -9.32 -4.38 4.41
CA MET A 113 -8.58 -3.41 3.60
C MET A 113 -9.52 -2.45 2.86
N GLU A 114 -10.63 -2.94 2.32
CA GLU A 114 -11.64 -2.10 1.65
C GLU A 114 -12.31 -1.14 2.63
N ASP A 115 -12.67 -1.61 3.82
CA ASP A 115 -13.19 -0.77 4.91
C ASP A 115 -12.18 0.31 5.33
N THR A 116 -10.90 -0.05 5.46
CA THR A 116 -9.84 0.90 5.79
C THR A 116 -9.59 1.91 4.66
N ALA A 117 -9.62 1.46 3.40
CA ALA A 117 -9.53 2.35 2.24
C ALA A 117 -10.70 3.34 2.21
N ASN A 118 -11.92 2.88 2.50
CA ASN A 118 -13.10 3.75 2.60
C ASN A 118 -12.96 4.78 3.73
N LYS A 119 -12.45 4.39 4.90
CA LYS A 119 -12.13 5.31 6.00
C LYS A 119 -11.12 6.38 5.64
N LEU A 120 -10.16 6.06 4.77
CA LEU A 120 -9.19 7.01 4.22
C LEU A 120 -9.72 7.78 3.00
N CYS A 121 -10.98 7.53 2.61
CA CYS A 121 -11.63 8.09 1.42
C CYS A 121 -10.88 7.80 0.11
N TRP A 122 -10.23 6.65 0.04
CA TRP A 122 -9.61 6.16 -1.19
C TRP A 122 -10.67 5.57 -2.10
N GLU A 123 -10.55 5.86 -3.39
CA GLU A 123 -11.46 5.35 -4.42
C GLU A 123 -10.86 4.09 -5.06
N LYS A 124 -11.63 2.99 -5.14
CA LYS A 124 -11.22 1.80 -5.89
C LYS A 124 -11.46 2.02 -7.39
N VAL A 125 -10.41 2.34 -8.13
CA VAL A 125 -10.49 2.68 -9.56
C VAL A 125 -10.39 1.48 -10.51
N SER A 126 -9.85 0.35 -10.03
CA SER A 126 -9.81 -0.89 -10.79
C SER A 126 -9.76 -2.11 -9.87
N ASP A 127 -10.47 -3.16 -10.26
CA ASP A 127 -10.42 -4.49 -9.66
C ASP A 127 -10.57 -5.52 -10.79
N LYS A 128 -9.44 -6.03 -11.27
CA LYS A 128 -9.38 -6.93 -12.43
C LYS A 128 -8.42 -8.08 -12.16
N GLY A 129 -8.96 -9.28 -12.08
CA GLY A 129 -8.18 -10.51 -11.90
C GLY A 129 -7.42 -10.51 -10.58
N THR A 130 -6.09 -10.38 -10.67
CA THR A 130 -5.16 -10.34 -9.54
C THR A 130 -4.82 -8.91 -9.08
N LEU A 131 -5.32 -7.90 -9.78
CA LEU A 131 -4.94 -6.50 -9.60
C LEU A 131 -6.09 -5.68 -9.01
N SER A 132 -5.83 -5.06 -7.86
CA SER A 132 -6.67 -4.03 -7.28
C SER A 132 -5.92 -2.71 -7.20
N VAL A 133 -6.57 -1.63 -7.60
CA VAL A 133 -6.00 -0.29 -7.66
C VAL A 133 -6.92 0.67 -6.92
N TRP A 134 -6.33 1.39 -5.97
CA TRP A 134 -6.97 2.48 -5.25
C TRP A 134 -6.29 3.79 -5.58
N ARG A 135 -7.07 4.87 -5.55
CA ARG A 135 -6.60 6.23 -5.72
C ARG A 135 -6.84 7.02 -4.45
N LYS A 136 -5.78 7.60 -3.91
CA LYS A 136 -5.82 8.56 -2.80
C LYS A 136 -6.55 9.83 -3.24
N PRO A 137 -7.42 10.45 -2.41
CA PRO A 137 -8.07 11.70 -2.78
C PRO A 137 -7.07 12.85 -2.92
N ILE A 138 -7.46 13.92 -3.62
CA ILE A 138 -6.61 15.12 -3.78
C ILE A 138 -6.49 15.86 -2.44
N ASN A 139 -7.51 15.78 -1.59
CA ASN A 139 -7.50 16.24 -0.21
C ASN A 139 -8.52 15.44 0.61
N HIS A 140 -8.35 15.44 1.94
CA HIS A 140 -9.25 14.75 2.86
C HIS A 140 -10.36 15.65 3.43
N LEU A 141 -10.62 16.83 2.83
CA LEU A 141 -11.63 17.76 3.36
C LEU A 141 -13.04 17.16 3.30
N HIS A 142 -13.39 16.47 2.21
CA HIS A 142 -14.65 15.76 2.09
C HIS A 142 -14.69 14.56 3.05
N CYS A 143 -13.55 13.90 3.25
CA CYS A 143 -13.42 12.79 4.21
C CYS A 143 -13.71 13.24 5.64
N ALA A 144 -13.26 14.44 6.01
CA ALA A 144 -13.51 15.02 7.33
C ALA A 144 -15.01 15.28 7.58
N GLN A 145 -15.77 15.64 6.54
CA GLN A 145 -17.22 15.84 6.63
C GLN A 145 -17.97 14.52 6.89
N GLU A 146 -17.45 13.42 6.35
CA GLU A 146 -18.01 12.07 6.51
C GLU A 146 -17.33 11.27 7.62
N ALA A 147 -16.39 11.86 8.37
CA ALA A 147 -15.51 11.14 9.29
C ALA A 147 -16.28 10.42 10.41
N GLU A 148 -17.35 11.01 10.94
CA GLU A 148 -18.20 10.36 11.93
C GLU A 148 -18.95 9.15 11.37
N PHE A 149 -19.38 9.21 10.10
CA PHE A 149 -20.10 8.14 9.43
C PHE A 149 -19.15 6.99 9.03
N LEU A 150 -18.01 7.34 8.45
CA LEU A 150 -17.01 6.38 8.00
C LEU A 150 -16.13 5.85 9.14
N ARG A 151 -16.15 6.50 10.31
CA ARG A 151 -15.18 6.29 11.40
C ARG A 151 -13.74 6.49 10.92
N SER A 152 -13.54 7.56 10.16
CA SER A 152 -12.23 7.93 9.62
C SER A 152 -11.27 8.33 10.75
N PRO A 153 -9.96 8.09 10.57
CA PRO A 153 -8.94 8.63 11.47
C PRO A 153 -9.06 10.16 11.58
N PRO A 154 -8.76 10.75 12.76
CA PRO A 154 -8.76 12.19 12.91
C PRO A 154 -7.70 12.82 11.98
N LEU A 155 -7.97 14.03 11.49
CA LEU A 155 -6.96 14.80 10.79
C LEU A 155 -5.87 15.25 11.77
N CYS A 156 -4.63 15.32 11.30
CA CYS A 156 -3.52 15.89 12.06
C CYS A 156 -3.83 17.35 12.42
N THR A 157 -3.54 17.73 13.67
CA THR A 157 -3.66 19.11 14.14
C THR A 157 -2.44 19.95 13.83
N GLU A 158 -1.31 19.31 13.54
CA GLU A 158 -0.07 19.96 13.17
C GLU A 158 0.03 20.12 11.66
N ASP A 159 0.67 21.21 11.22
CA ASP A 159 0.88 21.50 9.80
C ASP A 159 1.94 20.58 9.16
N ASP A 160 2.73 19.85 9.97
CA ASP A 160 3.75 18.93 9.47
C ASP A 160 3.11 17.60 9.05
N PRO A 161 3.03 17.30 7.73
CA PRO A 161 2.45 16.05 7.23
C PRO A 161 3.24 14.81 7.63
N ASP A 162 4.45 14.95 8.17
CA ASP A 162 5.26 13.84 8.67
C ASP A 162 4.96 13.48 10.14
N THR A 163 4.00 14.13 10.79
CA THR A 163 3.58 13.82 12.17
C THR A 163 2.54 12.69 12.28
N ALA A 164 2.18 12.06 11.16
CA ALA A 164 1.16 11.01 11.11
C ALA A 164 1.50 9.70 11.86
N TRP A 165 2.70 9.59 12.46
CA TRP A 165 3.12 8.51 13.36
C TRP A 165 4.01 9.04 14.48
#